data_AF-A0A1H1LWI4-F1
#
_entry.id   AF-A0A1H1LWI4-F1
#
_cell.length_a   1.000
_cell.length_b   1.000
_cell.length_c   1.000
_cell.angle_alpha   90.00
_cell.angle_beta   90.00
_cell.angle_gamma   90.00
#
_symmetry.space_group_name_H-M   'P 1'
#
loop_
_entity.id
_entity.type
_entity.pdbx_description
1 polymer ?
#
loop_
_entity_poly.entity_id
_entity_poly.type
_entity_poly.pdbx_seq_one_letter_code
_entity_poly.pdbx_strand_id
1 'polypeptide(L)'
;MNRIDLPYHLIIPALIAVFALLAISYKRKSMFFSGKRKWLWIGLTVFFSFYLIIVGAAAYSDISLKLTLLEFDLNGDNFFSGTEITPQQKIAMQKVSSDTARNFSVITGFIISGILAFVVFLIGKTSERL
;
A
#
# COMPACT_ATOMS: atom_id res chain seq x y z
N MET A 1 -18.71 -4.21 -20.64
CA MET A 1 -17.36 -4.33 -20.02
C MET A 1 -17.40 -3.54 -18.73
N ASN A 2 -17.55 -4.23 -17.59
CA ASN A 2 -17.53 -3.57 -16.28
C ASN A 2 -16.16 -2.90 -16.10
N ARG A 3 -16.17 -1.57 -15.98
CA ARG A 3 -14.95 -0.80 -15.77
C ARG A 3 -14.68 -0.80 -14.27
N ILE A 4 -13.63 -1.49 -13.85
CA ILE A 4 -13.15 -1.41 -12.48
C ILE A 4 -12.60 0.00 -12.29
N ASP A 5 -13.21 0.77 -11.39
CA ASP A 5 -12.64 2.05 -10.98
C ASP A 5 -11.43 1.78 -10.07
N LEU A 6 -10.24 1.97 -10.62
CA LEU A 6 -8.99 1.64 -9.96
C LEU A 6 -8.64 2.69 -8.91
N PRO A 7 -8.18 2.31 -7.70
CA PRO A 7 -7.77 3.25 -6.68
C PRO A 7 -6.41 3.88 -7.02
N TYR A 8 -6.39 4.82 -7.96
CA TYR A 8 -5.17 5.49 -8.42
C TYR A 8 -4.41 6.16 -7.27
N HIS A 9 -5.13 6.68 -6.28
CA HIS A 9 -4.55 7.28 -5.08
C HIS A 9 -3.75 6.28 -4.21
N LEU A 10 -3.98 4.97 -4.36
CA LEU A 10 -3.20 3.91 -3.70
C LEU A 10 -2.16 3.28 -4.64
N ILE A 11 -2.52 3.09 -5.92
CA ILE A 11 -1.66 2.47 -6.91
C ILE A 11 -0.44 3.35 -7.20
N ILE A 12 -0.62 4.66 -7.40
CA ILE A 12 0.49 5.57 -7.74
C ILE A 12 1.55 5.57 -6.63
N PRO A 13 1.22 5.78 -5.34
CA PRO A 13 2.22 5.71 -4.28
C PRO A 13 2.85 4.34 -4.09
N ALA A 14 2.11 3.25 -4.30
CA ALA A 14 2.67 1.89 -4.26
C ALA A 14 3.70 1.68 -5.39
N LEU A 15 3.41 2.11 -6.61
CA LEU A 15 4.36 2.05 -7.73
C LEU A 15 5.61 2.88 -7.46
N ILE A 16 5.46 4.09 -6.92
CA ILE A 16 6.60 4.93 -6.51
C ILE A 16 7.48 4.16 -5.51
N ALA A 17 6.88 3.49 -4.53
CA ALA A 17 7.62 2.69 -3.55
C ALA A 17 8.37 1.51 -4.19
N VAL A 18 7.76 0.82 -5.17
CA VAL A 18 8.43 -0.24 -5.95
C VAL A 18 9.63 0.33 -6.71
N PHE A 19 9.46 1.43 -7.45
CA PHE A 19 10.55 2.05 -8.19
C PHE A 19 11.67 2.55 -7.26
N ALA A 20 11.33 3.10 -6.10
CA ALA A 20 12.30 3.49 -5.09
C ALA A 20 13.11 2.28 -4.59
N LEU A 21 12.45 1.16 -4.26
CA LEU A 21 13.14 -0.08 -3.85
C LEU A 21 14.06 -0.64 -4.93
N LEU A 22 13.62 -0.61 -6.20
CA LEU A 22 14.45 -1.03 -7.33
C LEU A 22 15.69 -0.14 -7.47
N ALA A 23 15.53 1.18 -7.37
CA ALA A 23 16.64 2.13 -7.44
C ALA A 23 17.63 1.97 -6.27
N ILE A 24 17.12 1.76 -5.05
CA ILE A 24 17.91 1.49 -3.85
C ILE A 24 18.71 0.19 -4.00
N SER A 25 18.07 -0.86 -4.54
CA SER A 25 18.69 -2.17 -4.78
C SER A 25 19.76 -2.11 -5.86
N TYR A 26 19.51 -1.36 -6.94
CA TYR A 26 20.49 -1.14 -8.00
C TYR A 26 21.75 -0.42 -7.49
N LYS A 27 21.58 0.60 -6.64
CA LYS A 27 22.68 1.37 -6.05
C LYS A 27 23.31 0.73 -4.80
N ARG A 28 22.96 -0.53 -4.47
CA ARG A 28 23.43 -1.24 -3.27
C ARG A 28 24.95 -1.20 -3.12
N LYS A 29 25.71 -1.56 -4.16
CA LYS A 29 27.19 -1.62 -4.10
C LYS A 29 27.84 -0.26 -3.78
N SER A 30 27.25 0.84 -4.25
CA SER A 30 27.77 2.19 -4.01
C SER A 30 27.44 2.69 -2.59
N MET A 31 26.28 2.34 -2.05
CA MET A 31 25.83 2.82 -0.74
C MET A 31 26.35 1.99 0.45
N PHE A 32 26.75 0.74 0.23
CA PHE A 32 27.30 -0.13 1.28
C PHE A 32 28.77 0.16 1.66
N PHE A 33 29.48 1.00 0.90
CA PHE A 33 30.93 1.17 1.05
C PHE A 33 31.36 2.07 2.22
N SER A 34 30.43 2.79 2.86
CA SER A 34 30.72 3.62 4.05
C SER A 34 29.71 3.33 5.16
N GLY A 35 30.17 3.07 6.39
CA GLY A 35 29.32 2.71 7.54
C GLY A 35 28.14 3.67 7.75
N LYS A 36 28.39 4.99 7.68
CA LYS A 36 27.33 6.01 7.78
C LYS A 36 26.24 5.91 6.71
N ARG A 37 26.57 5.53 5.46
CA ARG A 37 25.59 5.36 4.37
C ARG A 37 24.91 3.99 4.39
N LYS A 38 25.53 2.98 5.01
CA LYS A 38 24.95 1.64 5.18
C LYS A 38 23.65 1.71 5.96
N TRP A 39 23.62 2.37 7.12
CA TRP A 39 22.39 2.46 7.93
C TRP A 39 21.31 3.34 7.32
N LEU A 40 21.70 4.38 6.58
CA LEU A 40 20.74 5.15 5.77
C LEU A 40 20.11 4.28 4.69
N TRP A 41 20.90 3.45 4.00
CA TRP A 41 20.40 2.50 3.00
C TRP A 41 19.44 1.48 3.60
N ILE A 42 19.77 0.91 4.76
CA ILE A 42 18.90 -0.02 5.49
C ILE A 42 17.60 0.68 5.90
N GLY A 43 17.69 1.88 6.48
CA GLY A 43 16.53 2.67 6.89
C GLY A 43 15.58 3.00 5.72
N LEU A 44 16.11 3.44 4.58
CA LEU A 44 15.32 3.67 3.37
C LEU A 44 14.69 2.38 2.83
N THR A 45 15.41 1.26 2.87
CA THR A 45 14.88 -0.04 2.46
C THR A 45 13.71 -0.45 3.35
N VAL A 46 13.85 -0.31 4.68
CA VAL A 46 12.78 -0.56 5.66
C VAL A 46 11.59 0.35 5.40
N PHE A 47 11.82 1.66 5.24
CA PHE A 47 10.79 2.65 4.96
C PHE A 47 9.93 2.23 3.76
N PHE A 48 10.55 2.06 2.58
CA PHE A 48 9.80 1.76 1.37
C PHE A 48 9.18 0.36 1.39
N SER A 49 9.79 -0.61 2.08
CA SER A 49 9.22 -1.96 2.22
C SER A 49 7.93 -1.95 3.04
N PHE A 50 7.95 -1.35 4.23
CA PHE A 50 6.75 -1.26 5.06
C PHE A 50 5.68 -0.38 4.42
N TYR A 51 6.09 0.72 3.79
CA TYR A 51 5.18 1.61 3.10
C TYR A 51 4.46 0.88 1.94
N LEU A 52 5.21 0.10 1.15
CA LEU A 52 4.66 -0.71 0.08
C LEU A 52 3.70 -1.78 0.60
N ILE A 53 4.01 -2.43 1.72
CA ILE A 53 3.12 -3.43 2.33
C ILE A 53 1.80 -2.77 2.76
N ILE A 54 1.85 -1.63 3.45
CA ILE A 54 0.66 -0.95 3.96
C ILE A 54 -0.23 -0.43 2.82
N VAL A 55 0.35 0.35 1.90
CA VAL A 55 -0.41 0.95 0.79
C VAL A 55 -0.80 -0.10 -0.25
N GLY A 56 0.07 -1.08 -0.51
CA GLY A 56 -0.22 -2.19 -1.40
C GLY A 56 -1.35 -3.09 -0.88
N ALA A 57 -1.37 -3.39 0.42
CA ALA A 57 -2.48 -4.13 1.03
C ALA A 57 -3.81 -3.36 0.95
N ALA A 58 -3.77 -2.03 1.13
CA ALA A 58 -4.96 -1.20 0.96
C ALA A 58 -5.46 -1.22 -0.50
N ALA A 59 -4.55 -1.08 -1.48
CA ALA A 59 -4.89 -1.16 -2.91
C ALA A 59 -5.48 -2.52 -3.28
N TYR A 60 -4.87 -3.61 -2.81
CA TYR A 60 -5.37 -4.96 -3.02
C TYR A 60 -6.75 -5.15 -2.40
N SER A 61 -6.95 -4.70 -1.17
CA SER A 61 -8.25 -4.79 -0.49
C SER A 61 -9.34 -3.99 -1.20
N ASP A 62 -9.04 -2.78 -1.71
CA ASP A 62 -10.01 -1.98 -2.45
C ASP A 62 -10.45 -2.68 -3.75
N ILE A 63 -9.47 -3.15 -4.54
CA ILE A 63 -9.73 -3.86 -5.80
C ILE A 63 -10.52 -5.15 -5.52
N SER A 64 -10.12 -5.94 -4.51
CA SER A 64 -10.80 -7.19 -4.17
C SER A 64 -12.25 -6.94 -3.76
N LEU A 65 -12.54 -5.92 -2.96
CA LEU A 65 -13.90 -5.62 -2.52
C LEU A 65 -14.77 -5.10 -3.66
N LYS A 66 -14.21 -4.27 -4.55
CA LYS A 66 -14.91 -3.81 -5.77
C LYS A 66 -15.21 -4.98 -6.70
N LEU A 67 -14.27 -5.92 -6.87
CA LEU A 67 -14.48 -7.14 -7.65
C LEU A 67 -15.62 -7.98 -7.06
N THR A 68 -15.62 -8.23 -5.75
CA THR A 68 -16.71 -8.94 -5.08
C THR A 68 -18.06 -8.22 -5.22
N LEU A 69 -18.08 -6.89 -5.20
CA LEU A 69 -19.31 -6.13 -5.40
C LEU A 69 -19.82 -6.25 -6.85
N LEU A 70 -18.93 -6.30 -7.83
CA LEU A 70 -19.27 -6.48 -9.24
C LEU A 70 -19.83 -7.87 -9.57
N GLU A 71 -19.58 -8.89 -8.73
CA GLU A 71 -20.18 -10.23 -8.92
C GLU A 71 -21.72 -10.21 -8.81
N PHE A 72 -22.29 -9.18 -8.18
CA PHE A 72 -23.74 -9.01 -8.03
C PHE A 72 -24.38 -8.21 -9.17
N ASP A 73 -23.58 -7.59 -10.05
CA ASP A 73 -24.04 -6.86 -11.23
C ASP A 73 -24.23 -7.86 -12.38
N LEU A 74 -25.43 -8.43 -12.47
CA LEU A 74 -25.73 -9.54 -13.37
C LEU A 74 -25.99 -9.06 -14.80
N ASN A 75 -26.49 -7.84 -14.94
CA ASN A 75 -26.81 -7.23 -16.24
C ASN A 75 -25.68 -6.34 -16.80
N GLY A 76 -24.67 -6.00 -15.99
CA GLY A 76 -23.49 -5.24 -16.40
C GLY A 76 -23.76 -3.75 -16.60
N ASP A 77 -24.81 -3.22 -15.99
CA ASP A 77 -25.20 -1.80 -16.12
C ASP A 77 -24.59 -0.90 -15.02
N ASN A 78 -23.86 -1.48 -14.05
CA ASN A 78 -23.29 -0.84 -12.86
C ASN A 78 -24.33 -0.31 -11.85
N PHE A 79 -25.61 -0.66 -12.01
CA PHE A 79 -26.69 -0.31 -11.10
C PHE A 79 -27.36 -1.58 -10.57
N PHE A 80 -27.29 -1.76 -9.25
CA PHE A 80 -27.97 -2.90 -8.62
C PHE A 80 -29.49 -2.69 -8.62
N SER A 81 -30.22 -3.60 -9.26
CA SER A 81 -31.68 -3.53 -9.38
C SER A 81 -32.35 -4.90 -9.20
N GLY A 82 -33.63 -4.88 -8.78
CA GLY A 82 -34.46 -6.09 -8.70
C GLY A 82 -33.81 -7.26 -7.96
N THR A 83 -33.51 -8.33 -8.70
CA THR A 83 -32.92 -9.58 -8.18
C THR A 83 -31.47 -9.47 -7.74
N GLU A 84 -30.77 -8.39 -8.11
CA GLU A 84 -29.37 -8.14 -7.73
C GLU A 84 -29.25 -7.61 -6.29
N ILE A 85 -30.34 -7.04 -5.75
CA ILE A 85 -30.39 -6.50 -4.39
C ILE A 85 -30.60 -7.66 -3.42
N THR A 86 -29.50 -8.33 -3.08
CA THR A 86 -29.47 -9.42 -2.11
C THR A 86 -28.89 -8.97 -0.75
N PRO A 87 -29.16 -9.69 0.35
CA PRO A 87 -28.48 -9.42 1.62
C PRO A 87 -26.95 -9.45 1.51
N GLN A 88 -26.41 -10.36 0.68
CA GLN A 88 -24.97 -10.49 0.44
C GLN A 88 -24.42 -9.28 -0.32
N GLN A 89 -25.14 -8.79 -1.34
CA GLN A 89 -24.79 -7.57 -2.07
C GLN A 89 -24.74 -6.36 -1.14
N LYS A 90 -25.70 -6.23 -0.21
CA LYS A 90 -25.71 -5.14 0.79
C LYS A 90 -24.49 -5.19 1.71
N ILE A 91 -24.08 -6.39 2.14
CA ILE A 91 -22.87 -6.57 2.96
C ILE A 91 -21.62 -6.20 2.15
N ALA A 92 -21.54 -6.63 0.89
CA ALA A 92 -20.43 -6.27 0.01
C ALA A 92 -20.34 -4.75 -0.21
N MET A 93 -21.48 -4.11 -0.46
CA MET A 93 -21.59 -2.65 -0.59
C MET A 93 -21.12 -1.94 0.68
N GLN A 94 -21.56 -2.40 1.86
CA GLN A 94 -21.13 -1.84 3.13
C GLN A 94 -19.61 -1.94 3.34
N LYS A 95 -18.97 -3.05 2.93
CA LYS A 95 -17.51 -3.22 3.03
C LYS A 95 -16.75 -2.28 2.10
N VAL A 96 -17.28 -2.03 0.90
CA VAL A 96 -16.72 -1.04 -0.05
C VAL A 96 -16.86 0.37 0.52
N SER A 97 -18.03 0.73 1.05
CA SER A 97 -18.27 2.06 1.64
C SER A 97 -17.49 2.31 2.94
N SER A 98 -17.18 1.27 3.71
CA SER A 98 -16.33 1.36 4.91
C SER A 98 -14.85 1.50 4.53
N ASP A 99 -14.48 2.71 4.08
CA ASP A 99 -13.22 2.96 3.37
C ASP A 99 -12.19 3.79 4.15
N THR A 100 -12.46 4.10 5.43
CA THR A 100 -11.61 4.97 6.24
C THR A 100 -10.16 4.48 6.28
N ALA A 101 -9.94 3.19 6.55
CA ALA A 101 -8.59 2.64 6.67
C ALA A 101 -7.81 2.70 5.35
N ARG A 102 -8.47 2.48 4.20
CA ARG A 102 -7.82 2.49 2.88
C ARG A 102 -7.56 3.92 2.40
N ASN A 103 -8.52 4.84 2.57
CA ASN A 103 -8.32 6.25 2.22
C ASN A 103 -7.17 6.91 3.00
N PHE A 104 -7.04 6.59 4.29
CA PHE A 104 -5.95 7.14 5.11
C PHE A 104 -4.65 6.34 5.02
N SER A 105 -4.61 5.19 4.34
CA SER A 105 -3.45 4.28 4.34
C SER A 105 -2.18 4.92 3.77
N VAL A 106 -2.32 5.87 2.84
CA VAL A 106 -1.20 6.61 2.28
C VAL A 106 -0.51 7.44 3.37
N ILE A 107 -1.29 8.22 4.12
CA ILE A 107 -0.77 9.11 5.16
C ILE A 107 -0.31 8.30 6.38
N THR A 108 -1.13 7.37 6.86
CA THR A 108 -0.78 6.54 8.03
C THR A 108 0.38 5.61 7.72
N GLY A 109 0.41 5.02 6.53
CA GLY A 109 1.52 4.19 6.05
C GLY A 109 2.82 4.97 5.97
N PHE A 110 2.78 6.21 5.49
CA PHE A 110 3.96 7.09 5.47
C PHE A 110 4.51 7.35 6.87
N ILE A 111 3.64 7.70 7.82
CA ILE A 111 4.02 8.00 9.20
C ILE A 111 4.59 6.75 9.90
N ILE A 112 3.87 5.62 9.84
CA ILE A 112 4.29 4.37 10.50
C ILE A 112 5.62 3.87 9.93
N SER A 113 5.75 3.85 8.61
CA SER A 113 7.00 3.42 7.95
C SER A 113 8.16 4.36 8.27
N GLY A 114 7.88 5.66 8.40
CA GLY A 114 8.84 6.68 8.85
C GLY A 114 9.37 6.41 10.26
N ILE A 115 8.46 6.15 11.20
CA ILE A 115 8.83 5.82 12.59
C ILE A 115 9.68 4.54 12.63
N LEU A 116 9.26 3.48 11.94
CA LEU A 116 10.01 2.22 11.89
C LEU A 116 11.42 2.41 11.30
N ALA A 117 11.52 3.11 10.18
CA ALA A 117 12.80 3.41 9.54
C ALA A 117 13.70 4.26 10.43
N PHE A 118 13.13 5.23 11.15
CA PHE A 118 13.87 6.08 12.07
C PHE A 118 14.43 5.29 13.26
N VAL A 119 13.64 4.40 13.85
CA VAL A 119 14.09 3.51 14.94
C VAL A 119 15.23 2.62 14.45
N VAL A 120 15.10 1.99 13.28
CA VAL A 120 16.16 1.15 12.69
C VAL A 120 17.44 1.97 12.45
N PHE A 121 17.30 3.19 11.94
CA PHE A 121 18.44 4.07 11.71
C PHE A 121 19.15 4.46 13.02
N LEU A 122 18.42 4.80 14.08
CA LEU A 122 18.99 5.15 15.38
C LEU A 122 19.74 3.98 16.01
N ILE A 123 19.13 2.78 16.02
CA ILE A 123 19.77 1.57 16.56
C ILE A 123 21.07 1.28 15.81
N GLY A 124 21.01 1.31 14.49
CA GLY A 124 22.18 1.07 13.65
C GLY A 124 23.32 2.05 13.90
N LYS A 125 22.99 3.34 14.00
CA LYS A 125 23.98 4.40 14.25
C LYS A 125 24.60 4.32 15.64
N THR A 126 23.83 3.92 16.65
CA THR A 126 24.35 3.71 18.02
C THR A 126 25.24 2.49 18.08
N SER A 127 24.89 1.39 17.40
CA SER A 127 25.72 0.19 17.33
C SER A 127 27.06 0.39 16.64
N GLU A 128 27.20 1.36 15.73
CA GLU A 128 28.51 1.69 15.12
C GLU A 128 29.42 2.53 16.03
N ARG A 129 28.89 3.08 17.12
CA ARG A 129 29.63 3.95 18.04
C ARG A 129 30.10 3.23 19.31
N LEU A 130 29.50 2.08 19.62
CA LEU A 130 29.89 1.16 20.69
C LEU A 130 30.99 0.22 20.19
#